data_AF-A0A953HP03-F1
#
_entry.id   AF-A0A953HP03-F1
#
_cell.length_a   1.000
_cell.length_b   1.000
_cell.length_c   1.000
_cell.angle_alpha   90.00
_cell.angle_beta   90.00
_cell.angle_gamma   90.00
#
_symmetry.space_group_name_H-M   'P 1'
#
loop_
_entity.id
_entity.type
_entity.pdbx_description
1 polymer ?
#
loop_
_entity_poly.entity_id
_entity_poly.type
_entity_poly.pdbx_seq_one_letter_code
_entity_poly.pdbx_strand_id
1 'polypeptide(L)' 'MSGMKANTMREDALDQLIRKEIGSANNRRLLGRMPAFKVDADMPDQFNDLLAELDRTENGRSRARN' A
#
# COMPACT_ATOMS: atom_id res chain seq x y z
N MET A 1 16.02 18.61 -22.80
CA MET A 1 14.69 18.38 -22.19
C MET A 1 14.14 16.95 -22.33
N SER A 2 14.72 16.07 -23.16
CA SER A 2 14.22 14.69 -23.36
C SER A 2 14.54 13.70 -22.21
N GLY A 3 15.67 13.89 -21.52
CA GLY A 3 16.12 12.96 -20.46
C GLY A 3 15.32 13.04 -19.16
N MET A 4 14.81 14.23 -18.81
CA MET A 4 14.05 14.44 -17.58
C MET A 4 12.75 13.64 -17.57
N LYS A 5 12.03 13.62 -18.70
CA LYS A 5 10.77 12.87 -18.86
C LYS A 5 10.97 11.36 -18.78
N ALA A 6 12.07 10.85 -19.32
CA ALA A 6 12.39 9.43 -19.26
C ALA A 6 12.73 8.96 -17.83
N ASN A 7 13.31 9.84 -17.01
CA ASN A 7 13.59 9.53 -15.61
C ASN A 7 12.30 9.48 -14.78
N THR A 8 11.43 10.46 -14.93
CA THR A 8 10.12 10.49 -14.25
C THR A 8 9.26 9.27 -14.60
N MET A 9 9.21 8.87 -15.88
CA MET A 9 8.49 7.65 -16.29
C MET A 9 9.05 6.37 -15.65
N ARG A 10 10.36 6.31 -15.40
CA ARG A 10 11.01 5.19 -14.69
C ARG A 10 10.67 5.19 -13.20
N GLU A 11 10.65 6.37 -12.58
CA GLU A 11 10.26 6.55 -11.18
C GLU A 11 8.79 6.12 -10.97
N ASP A 12 7.89 6.55 -11.84
CA ASP A 12 6.46 6.15 -11.78
C ASP A 12 6.28 4.63 -11.92
N ALA A 13 7.04 4.00 -12.82
CA ALA A 13 7.00 2.55 -13.02
C ALA A 13 7.56 1.80 -11.80
N LEU A 14 8.62 2.33 -11.17
CA LEU A 14 9.20 1.78 -9.96
C LEU A 14 8.24 1.90 -8.79
N ASP A 15 7.59 3.04 -8.62
CA ASP A 15 6.58 3.26 -7.58
C ASP A 15 5.41 2.28 -7.69
N GLN A 16 4.92 2.04 -8.90
CA GLN A 16 3.89 1.04 -9.14
C GLN A 16 4.37 -0.38 -8.81
N LEU A 17 5.61 -0.71 -9.16
CA LEU A 17 6.21 -2.01 -8.83
C LEU A 17 6.33 -2.20 -7.32
N ILE A 18 6.83 -1.18 -6.60
CA ILE A 18 6.97 -1.20 -5.14
C ILE A 18 5.59 -1.40 -4.48
N ARG A 19 4.58 -0.63 -4.88
CA ARG A 19 3.21 -0.78 -4.35
C ARG A 19 2.66 -2.18 -4.60
N LYS A 20 2.89 -2.73 -5.81
CA LYS A 20 2.46 -4.10 -6.16
C LYS A 20 3.15 -5.15 -5.28
N GLU A 21 4.45 -5.02 -5.06
CA GLU A 21 5.20 -5.97 -4.24
C GLU A 21 4.82 -5.88 -2.76
N ILE A 22 4.65 -4.68 -2.20
CA ILE A 22 4.16 -4.51 -0.82
C ILE A 22 2.78 -5.15 -0.65
N GLY A 23 1.89 -4.96 -1.64
CA GLY A 23 0.54 -5.55 -1.66
C GLY A 23 0.50 -7.05 -1.98
N SER A 24 1.62 -7.69 -2.33
CA SER A 24 1.65 -9.12 -2.61
C SER A 24 1.24 -9.94 -1.38
N ALA A 25 0.64 -11.12 -1.59
CA ALA A 25 0.19 -11.96 -0.48
C ALA A 25 1.35 -12.39 0.43
N ASN A 26 2.53 -12.63 -0.15
CA ASN A 26 3.72 -13.02 0.59
C ASN A 26 4.24 -11.88 1.47
N ASN A 27 4.38 -10.67 0.90
CA ASN A 27 4.87 -9.52 1.66
C ASN A 27 3.84 -9.06 2.70
N ARG A 28 2.54 -9.08 2.41
CA ARG A 28 1.51 -8.83 3.43
C ARG A 28 1.63 -9.77 4.62
N ARG A 29 1.84 -11.07 4.37
CA ARG A 29 2.03 -12.06 5.44
C ARG A 29 3.31 -11.82 6.24
N LEU A 30 4.40 -11.44 5.56
CA LEU A 30 5.68 -11.14 6.20
C LEU A 30 5.58 -9.86 7.06
N LEU A 31 5.12 -8.76 6.46
CA LEU A 31 4.98 -7.46 7.12
C LEU A 31 4.02 -7.54 8.31
N GLY A 32 2.87 -8.20 8.17
CA GLY A 32 1.91 -8.36 9.29
C GLY A 32 2.45 -9.14 10.50
N ARG A 33 3.57 -9.86 10.36
CA ARG A 33 4.25 -10.54 11.48
C ARG A 33 5.26 -9.64 12.20
N MET A 34 5.69 -8.55 11.57
CA MET A 34 6.68 -7.64 12.14
C MET A 34 6.01 -6.69 13.14
N PRO A 35 6.54 -6.53 14.36
CA PRO A 35 5.96 -5.63 15.36
C PRO A 35 5.76 -4.20 14.86
N ALA A 36 6.70 -3.68 14.06
CA ALA A 36 6.66 -2.33 13.51
C ALA A 36 5.51 -2.05 12.52
N PHE A 37 4.88 -3.11 11.99
CA PHE A 37 3.75 -3.01 11.06
C PHE A 37 2.44 -3.51 11.70
N LYS A 38 2.47 -3.84 12.99
CA LYS A 38 1.25 -4.09 13.75
C LYS A 38 0.70 -2.76 14.21
N VAL A 39 -0.62 -2.68 14.20
CA VAL A 39 -1.32 -1.64 14.94
C VAL A 39 -0.95 -1.78 16.42
N ASP A 40 -0.57 -0.66 17.03
CA ASP A 40 -0.29 -0.60 18.46
C ASP A 40 -1.57 -0.93 19.25
N ALA A 41 -1.44 -1.74 20.31
CA ALA A 41 -2.56 -2.15 21.14
C ALA A 41 -3.19 -0.96 21.87
N ASP A 42 -2.41 0.09 22.12
CA ASP A 42 -2.87 1.31 22.77
C ASP A 42 -3.44 2.34 21.78
N MET A 43 -3.59 1.97 20.50
CA MET A 43 -4.13 2.87 19.48
C MET A 43 -5.65 3.05 19.67
N PRO A 44 -6.15 4.30 19.72
CA PRO A 44 -7.58 4.57 19.81
C PRO A 44 -8.41 3.88 18.72
N ASP A 45 -9.55 3.29 19.11
CA ASP A 45 -10.45 2.53 18.21
C ASP A 45 -10.84 3.31 16.95
N GLN A 46 -11.02 4.62 17.05
CA GLN A 46 -11.32 5.51 15.93
C GLN A 46 -10.30 5.41 14.77
N PHE A 47 -9.02 5.14 15.07
CA PHE A 47 -7.99 4.96 14.05
C PHE A 47 -8.06 3.58 13.42
N ASN A 48 -8.45 2.55 14.17
CA ASN A 48 -8.72 1.22 13.62
C ASN A 48 -9.89 1.26 12.64
N ASP A 49 -10.96 1.96 13.00
CA ASP A 49 -12.13 2.12 12.14
C ASP A 49 -11.76 2.86 10.84
N LEU A 50 -10.94 3.90 10.94
CA LEU A 50 -10.47 4.65 9.78
C LEU A 50 -9.58 3.79 8.87
N LEU A 51 -8.63 3.03 9.43
CA LEU A 51 -7.79 2.10 8.66
C LEU A 51 -8.64 1.02 7.98
N ALA A 52 -9.64 0.47 8.67
CA ALA A 52 -10.57 -0.49 8.09
C ALA A 52 -11.41 0.12 6.96
N GLU A 53 -11.80 1.39 7.07
CA GLU A 53 -12.49 2.12 5.99
C GLU A 53 -11.59 2.34 4.77
N LEU A 54 -10.33 2.72 5.00
CA LEU A 54 -9.32 2.84 3.93
C LEU A 54 -9.13 1.50 3.21
N ASP A 55 -8.95 0.40 3.94
CA ASP A 55 -8.83 -0.94 3.37
C ASP A 55 -10.05 -1.33 2.53
N ARG A 56 -11.28 -1.05 3.01
CA ARG A 56 -12.50 -1.31 2.25
C ARG A 56 -12.55 -0.50 0.96
N THR A 57 -12.18 0.77 1.04
CA THR A 57 -12.18 1.69 -0.11
C THR A 57 -11.14 1.29 -1.16
N GLU A 58 -9.94 0.92 -0.73
CA GLU A 58 -8.87 0.46 -1.62
C GLU A 58 -9.21 -0.89 -2.28
N ASN A 59 -9.77 -1.83 -1.52
CA ASN A 59 -10.22 -3.12 -2.07
C ASN A 59 -11.41 -2.97 -3.02
N GLY A 60 -12.33 -2.04 -2.74
CA GLY A 60 -13.44 -1.70 -3.63
C GLY A 60 -12.97 -1.07 -4.94
N ARG A 61 -12.00 -0.13 -4.88
CA ARG A 61 -11.37 0.49 -6.06
C ARG A 61 -10.54 -0.49 -6.88
N SER A 62 -9.88 -1.44 -6.23
CA SER A 62 -9.08 -2.48 -6.90
C SER A 62 -9.95 -3.45 -7.69
N ARG A 63 -11.19 -3.72 -7.23
CA ARG A 63 -12.18 -4.53 -7.97
C ARG A 63 -12.82 -3.81 -9.15
N ALA A 64 -12.95 -2.48 -9.09
CA ALA A 64 -13.52 -1.68 -10.18
C ALA A 64 -12.55 -1.44 -11.36
N ARG A 65 -11.28 -1.83 -11.24
CA ARG A 65 -10.22 -1.64 -12.24
C ARG A 65 -9.79 -2.92 -12.95
N ASN A 66 -10.45 -4.05 -12.69
CA ASN A 66 -10.29 -5.31 -13.41
C ASN A 66 -11.45 -5.52 -14.39
#